data_AF-A0A1V1PD66-F1
#
_entry.id   AF-A0A1V1PD66-F1
#
_cell.length_a   1.000
_cell.length_b   1.000
_cell.length_c   1.000
_cell.angle_alpha   90.00
_cell.angle_beta   90.00
_cell.angle_gamma   90.00
#
_symmetry.space_group_name_H-M   'P 1'
#
loop_
_entity.id
_entity.type
_entity.pdbx_description
1 polymer ?
#
loop_
_entity_poly.entity_id
_entity_poly.type
_entity_poly.pdbx_seq_one_letter_code
_entity_poly.pdbx_strand_id
1 'polypeptide(L)'
;MMRKFKKARDIQGTRFIHAYASCPTGWRVPSDQTVAIARLAVQTNLFPLYEVENGTQYILNYRGNRSVSDYLAVQGRFKHLKETDIASIQEMVNHDWQLLNANIERVF
;
A
#
# COMPACT_ATOMS: atom_id res chain seq x y z
N MET A 1 -8.24 9.55 1.90
CA MET A 1 -7.94 9.68 3.34
C MET A 1 -9.14 10.18 4.14
N MET A 2 -9.60 11.43 3.96
CA MET A 2 -10.68 12.03 4.78
C MET A 2 -11.95 11.18 4.93
N ARG A 3 -12.40 10.50 3.86
CA ARG A 3 -13.56 9.59 3.92
C ARG A 3 -13.40 8.49 4.98
N LYS A 4 -12.23 7.86 5.06
CA LYS A 4 -11.95 6.77 6.02
C LYS A 4 -11.91 7.30 7.46
N PHE A 5 -11.33 8.48 7.68
CA PHE A 5 -11.32 9.12 9.00
C PHE A 5 -12.73 9.50 9.47
N LYS A 6 -13.56 10.08 8.60
CA LYS A 6 -14.95 10.41 8.92
C LYS A 6 -15.75 9.15 9.27
N LYS A 7 -15.66 8.11 8.43
CA LYS A 7 -16.30 6.82 8.68
C LYS A 7 -15.85 6.18 9.99
N ALA A 8 -14.54 6.13 10.24
CA ALA A 8 -14.00 5.59 11.49
C ALA A 8 -14.52 6.35 12.71
N ARG A 9 -14.60 7.69 12.68
CA ARG A 9 -15.12 8.49 13.79
C ARG A 9 -16.53 8.07 14.21
N ASP A 10 -17.37 7.69 13.25
CA ASP A 10 -18.78 7.39 13.49
C ASP A 10 -19.04 5.92 13.91
N ILE A 11 -18.02 5.05 13.87
CA ILE A 11 -18.11 3.63 14.30
C ILE A 11 -17.95 3.51 15.82
N GLN A 12 -18.83 2.76 16.49
CA GLN A 12 -18.67 2.39 17.90
C GLN A 12 -17.79 1.14 18.03
N GLY A 13 -16.79 1.15 18.91
CA GLY A 13 -15.85 0.05 19.11
C GLY A 13 -14.42 0.32 18.63
N THR A 14 -13.63 -0.76 18.50
CA THR A 14 -12.21 -0.70 18.11
C THR A 14 -12.05 -0.27 16.66
N ARG A 15 -11.13 0.67 16.44
CA ARG A 15 -10.88 1.28 15.15
C ARG A 15 -9.38 1.38 14.93
N PHE A 16 -8.94 1.04 13.72
CA PHE A 16 -7.52 1.07 13.35
C PHE A 16 -7.34 1.72 11.98
N ILE A 17 -6.36 2.61 11.86
CA ILE A 17 -5.96 3.24 10.60
C ILE A 17 -4.45 3.07 10.46
N HIS A 18 -4.02 2.29 9.46
CA HIS A 18 -2.64 2.26 9.01
C HIS A 18 -2.44 3.33 7.94
N ALA A 19 -1.76 4.43 8.29
CA ALA A 19 -1.50 5.53 7.37
C ALA A 19 -0.06 5.47 6.85
N TYR A 20 0.09 5.39 5.52
CA TYR A 20 1.38 5.46 4.86
C TYR A 20 1.90 6.91 4.86
N ALA A 21 3.04 7.14 5.49
CA ALA A 21 3.69 8.44 5.56
C ALA A 21 5.09 8.35 4.96
N SER A 22 5.28 8.98 3.80
CA SER A 22 6.58 9.04 3.16
C SER A 22 7.53 9.99 3.89
N CYS A 23 8.78 9.56 4.05
CA CYS A 23 9.83 10.32 4.74
C CYS A 23 10.94 10.69 3.75
N PRO A 24 10.93 11.92 3.20
CA PRO A 24 11.89 12.32 2.16
C PRO A 24 13.35 12.14 2.57
N THR A 25 13.68 12.57 3.78
CA THR A 25 15.04 12.46 4.35
C THR A 25 15.49 11.01 4.47
N GLY A 26 14.66 10.16 5.09
CA GLY A 26 15.01 8.75 5.31
C GLY A 26 15.04 7.94 4.02
N TRP A 27 14.21 8.30 3.05
CA TRP A 27 14.09 7.55 1.79
C TRP A 27 14.99 8.11 0.69
N ARG A 28 15.67 9.22 0.97
CA ARG A 28 16.59 9.93 0.08
C ARG A 28 15.89 10.31 -1.23
N VAL A 29 14.80 11.05 -1.10
CA VAL A 29 13.99 11.55 -2.21
C VAL A 29 13.77 13.05 -2.09
N PRO A 30 13.59 13.78 -3.21
CA PRO A 30 13.20 15.18 -3.17
C PRO A 30 11.89 15.40 -2.41
N SER A 31 11.80 16.49 -1.64
CA SER A 31 10.64 16.76 -0.78
C SER A 31 9.35 17.03 -1.55
N ASP A 32 9.45 17.54 -2.78
CA ASP A 32 8.35 17.77 -3.71
C ASP A 32 7.75 16.45 -4.27
N GLN A 33 8.47 15.33 -4.18
CA GLN A 33 8.02 14.01 -4.66
C GLN A 33 7.24 13.19 -3.63
N THR A 34 7.10 13.68 -2.39
CA THR A 34 6.41 13.00 -1.27
C THR A 34 5.05 12.41 -1.69
N VAL A 35 4.20 13.21 -2.34
CA VAL A 35 2.86 12.79 -2.78
C VAL A 35 2.92 11.76 -3.92
N ALA A 36 3.87 11.92 -4.85
CA ALA A 36 4.03 11.00 -5.97
C ALA A 36 4.45 9.60 -5.47
N ILE A 37 5.35 9.54 -4.50
CA ILE A 37 5.82 8.28 -3.91
C ILE A 37 4.68 7.57 -3.15
N ALA A 38 3.89 8.31 -2.38
CA ALA A 38 2.73 7.75 -1.70
C ALA A 38 1.69 7.19 -2.70
N ARG A 39 1.51 7.84 -3.86
CA ARG A 39 0.66 7.31 -4.94
C ARG A 39 1.27 6.05 -5.56
N LEU A 40 2.57 6.04 -5.83
CA LEU A 40 3.27 4.88 -6.38
C LEU A 40 3.12 3.66 -5.47
N ALA A 41 3.27 3.82 -4.15
CA ALA A 41 3.09 2.72 -3.20
C ALA A 41 1.72 2.02 -3.34
N VAL A 42 0.65 2.78 -3.60
CA VAL A 42 -0.69 2.23 -3.84
C VAL A 42 -0.83 1.68 -5.27
N GLN A 43 -0.25 2.36 -6.26
CA GLN A 43 -0.30 1.97 -7.68
C GLN A 43 0.45 0.67 -7.99
N THR A 44 1.45 0.33 -7.19
CA THR A 44 2.22 -0.92 -7.28
C THR A 44 1.68 -2.02 -6.37
N ASN A 45 0.56 -1.79 -5.69
CA ASN A 45 -0.02 -2.65 -4.65
C ASN A 45 0.88 -2.91 -3.43
N LEU A 46 2.05 -2.25 -3.34
CA LEU A 46 2.97 -2.40 -2.21
C LEU A 46 2.38 -1.89 -0.88
N PHE A 47 1.50 -0.87 -0.95
CA PHE A 47 0.66 -0.44 0.16
C PHE A 47 -0.81 -0.42 -0.28
N PRO A 48 -1.53 -1.55 -0.15
CA PRO A 48 -2.87 -1.67 -0.69
C PRO A 48 -3.87 -0.78 0.06
N LEU A 49 -4.82 -0.20 -0.69
CA LEU A 49 -5.84 0.68 -0.12
C LEU A 49 -7.17 -0.08 0.01
N TYR A 50 -7.44 -0.60 1.19
CA TYR A 50 -8.67 -1.34 1.51
C TYR A 50 -9.20 -1.00 2.90
N GLU A 51 -10.39 -1.49 3.21
CA GLU A 51 -11.05 -1.39 4.52
C GLU A 51 -11.46 -2.80 4.96
N VAL A 52 -11.48 -3.04 6.27
CA VAL A 52 -12.01 -4.27 6.87
C VAL A 52 -13.05 -3.87 7.90
N GLU A 53 -14.28 -4.33 7.72
CA GLU A 53 -15.39 -4.09 8.64
C GLU A 53 -15.76 -5.37 9.37
N ASN A 54 -16.03 -5.25 10.68
CA ASN A 54 -16.44 -6.36 11.55
C ASN A 54 -15.52 -7.59 11.50
N GLY A 55 -14.26 -7.40 11.10
CA GLY A 55 -13.25 -8.46 10.98
C GLY A 55 -13.38 -9.36 9.74
N THR A 56 -14.47 -9.27 8.97
CA THR A 56 -14.79 -10.23 7.91
C THR A 56 -15.08 -9.59 6.56
N GLN A 57 -15.55 -8.35 6.51
CA GLN A 57 -15.94 -7.70 5.26
C GLN A 57 -14.79 -6.84 4.72
N TYR A 58 -14.15 -7.31 3.67
CA TYR A 58 -13.05 -6.61 3.00
C TYR A 58 -13.56 -5.77 1.84
N ILE A 59 -13.23 -4.47 1.84
CA ILE A 59 -13.63 -3.53 0.80
C ILE A 59 -12.39 -2.94 0.16
N LEU A 60 -12.11 -3.35 -1.09
CA LEU A 60 -11.00 -2.78 -1.85
C LEU A 60 -11.39 -1.41 -2.41
N ASN A 61 -10.53 -0.40 -2.24
CA ASN A 61 -10.78 0.94 -2.79
C ASN A 61 -9.95 1.25 -4.03
N TYR A 62 -8.87 0.49 -4.28
CA TYR A 62 -7.99 0.71 -5.42
C TYR A 62 -7.25 -0.57 -5.80
N ARG A 63 -7.15 -0.87 -7.10
CA ARG A 63 -6.34 -1.96 -7.64
C ARG A 63 -5.22 -1.35 -8.50
N GLY A 64 -3.99 -1.54 -8.06
CA GLY A 64 -2.79 -1.14 -8.79
C GLY A 64 -2.47 -2.05 -9.96
N ASN A 65 -1.77 -1.48 -10.94
CA ASN A 65 -1.37 -2.13 -12.19
C ASN A 65 0.11 -1.84 -12.56
N ARG A 66 0.88 -1.23 -11.67
CA ARG A 66 2.31 -0.94 -11.87
C ARG A 66 3.17 -1.99 -11.19
N SER A 67 4.39 -2.19 -11.68
CA SER A 67 5.38 -3.05 -11.04
C SER A 67 6.01 -2.37 -9.83
N VAL A 68 6.46 -3.14 -8.84
CA VAL A 68 7.13 -2.58 -7.64
C VAL A 68 8.40 -1.82 -8.00
N SER A 69 9.06 -2.16 -9.11
CA SER A 69 10.25 -1.45 -9.61
C SER A 69 10.00 0.04 -9.82
N ASP A 70 8.81 0.45 -10.29
CA ASP A 70 8.46 1.87 -10.47
C ASP A 70 8.53 2.65 -9.15
N TYR A 71 8.15 2.01 -8.05
CA TYR A 71 8.22 2.59 -6.71
C TYR A 71 9.65 2.54 -6.14
N LEU A 72 10.37 1.44 -6.33
CA LEU A 72 11.72 1.25 -5.79
C LEU A 72 12.74 2.18 -6.46
N ALA A 73 12.64 2.37 -7.78
CA ALA A 73 13.62 3.11 -8.59
C ALA A 73 13.75 4.60 -8.20
N VAL A 74 12.67 5.22 -7.73
CA VAL A 74 12.66 6.65 -7.38
C VAL A 74 13.21 6.93 -5.98
N GLN A 75 13.53 5.91 -5.18
CA GLN A 75 13.95 6.06 -3.79
C GLN A 75 15.42 5.69 -3.58
N GLY A 76 16.21 6.65 -3.05
CA GLY A 76 17.64 6.43 -2.82
C GLY A 76 17.95 5.33 -1.80
N ARG A 77 17.02 4.99 -0.89
CA ARG A 77 17.21 3.87 0.06
C ARG A 77 17.32 2.49 -0.60
N PHE A 78 16.84 2.33 -1.83
CA PHE A 78 16.84 1.05 -2.55
C PHE A 78 17.92 0.93 -3.62
N LYS A 79 18.83 1.91 -3.74
CA LYS A 79 19.91 1.91 -4.75
C LYS A 79 20.86 0.70 -4.71
N HIS A 80 20.89 -0.03 -3.60
CA HIS A 80 21.75 -1.19 -3.41
C HIS A 80 21.10 -2.51 -3.84
N LEU A 81 19.80 -2.50 -4.16
CA LEU A 81 19.07 -3.69 -4.56
C LEU A 81 19.49 -4.13 -5.97
N LYS A 82 19.67 -5.44 -6.14
CA LYS A 82 19.88 -6.10 -7.43
C LYS A 82 18.55 -6.48 -8.06
N GLU A 83 18.57 -6.85 -9.33
CA GLU A 83 17.37 -7.33 -10.04
C GLU A 83 16.72 -8.53 -9.35
N THR A 84 17.52 -9.43 -8.78
CA THR A 84 17.02 -10.58 -8.01
C THR A 84 16.25 -10.15 -6.76
N ASP A 85 16.71 -9.11 -6.06
CA ASP A 85 16.04 -8.59 -4.87
C ASP A 85 14.70 -7.93 -5.25
N ILE A 86 14.70 -7.17 -6.35
CA ILE A 86 13.49 -6.53 -6.88
C ILE A 86 12.46 -7.61 -7.29
N ALA A 87 12.90 -8.68 -7.95
CA ALA A 87 12.04 -9.80 -8.30
C ALA A 87 11.44 -10.47 -7.05
N SER A 88 12.25 -10.73 -6.01
CA SER A 88 11.74 -11.27 -4.74
C SER A 88 10.72 -10.35 -4.07
N ILE A 89 10.94 -9.03 -4.10
CA ILE A 89 9.96 -8.05 -3.57
C ILE A 89 8.68 -8.07 -4.40
N GLN A 90 8.77 -8.18 -5.72
CA GLN A 90 7.59 -8.26 -6.58
C GLN A 90 6.75 -9.51 -6.26
N GLU A 91 7.39 -10.66 -6.05
CA GLU A 91 6.70 -11.89 -5.68
C GLU A 91 6.05 -11.80 -4.29
N MET A 92 6.71 -11.16 -3.32
CA MET A 92 6.11 -10.88 -2.01
C MET A 92 4.85 -10.03 -2.14
N VAL A 93 4.90 -8.95 -2.91
CA VAL A 93 3.73 -8.08 -3.16
C VAL A 93 2.63 -8.84 -3.90
N ASN A 94 2.98 -9.68 -4.88
CA ASN A 94 2.01 -10.52 -5.59
C ASN A 94 1.30 -11.50 -4.65
N HIS A 95 2.05 -12.15 -3.77
CA HIS A 95 1.52 -13.08 -2.78
C HIS A 95 0.59 -12.38 -1.78
N ASP A 96 1.01 -11.25 -1.21
CA ASP A 96 0.17 -10.48 -0.29
C ASP A 96 -1.12 -9.98 -0.97
N TRP A 97 -1.02 -9.60 -2.24
CA TRP A 97 -2.18 -9.21 -3.04
C TRP A 97 -3.13 -10.38 -3.30
N GLN A 98 -2.62 -11.59 -3.54
CA GLN A 98 -3.45 -12.80 -3.67
C GLN A 98 -4.19 -13.10 -2.38
N LEU A 99 -3.52 -13.02 -1.22
CA LEU A 99 -4.17 -13.20 0.09
C LEU A 99 -5.29 -12.18 0.33
N LEU A 100 -5.04 -10.91 -0.02
CA LEU A 100 -6.06 -9.87 0.08
C LEU A 100 -7.26 -10.17 -0.84
N ASN A 101 -7.04 -10.56 -2.09
CA ASN A 101 -8.13 -10.92 -3.01
C ASN A 101 -8.94 -12.12 -2.51
N ALA A 102 -8.28 -13.16 -1.98
CA ALA A 102 -8.98 -14.30 -1.39
C ALA A 102 -9.90 -13.88 -0.23
N ASN A 103 -9.48 -12.91 0.60
CA ASN A 103 -10.33 -12.38 1.67
C ASN A 103 -11.48 -11.51 1.16
N ILE A 104 -11.32 -10.83 0.03
CA ILE A 104 -12.39 -10.07 -0.63
C ILE A 104 -13.44 -11.03 -1.22
N GLU A 105 -13.00 -12.12 -1.84
CA GLU A 105 -13.87 -13.11 -2.50
C GLU A 105 -14.60 -14.04 -1.53
N ARG A 106 -14.10 -14.21 -0.30
CA ARG A 106 -14.74 -15.00 0.77
C ARG A 106 -16.08 -14.45 1.26
N VAL A 107 -16.49 -13.27 0.80
CA VAL A 107 -17.80 -12.68 1.14
C VAL A 107 -18.88 -13.25 0.20
N PHE A 108 -19.09 -14.57 0.23
CA PHE A 108 -20.26 -15.27 -0.33
C PHE A 108 -20.55 -16.55 0.45
#